data_AF-A0A6I4UE23-F1
#
_entry.id   AF-A0A6I4UE23-F1
#
_cell.length_a   1.000
_cell.length_b   1.000
_cell.length_c   1.000
_cell.angle_alpha   90.00
_cell.angle_beta   90.00
_cell.angle_gamma   90.00
#
_symmetry.space_group_name_H-M   'P 1'
#
loop_
_entity.id
_entity.type
_entity.pdbx_description
1 polymer ?
#
loop_
_entity_poly.entity_id
_entity_poly.type
_entity_poly.pdbx_seq_one_letter_code
_entity_poly.pdbx_strand_id
1 'polypeptide(L)'
;MSRAFPWNRLGIDATSDTAAIRKAYADALRAINVDEDIAGFAELRRARDEALWLAARSQQGEDEGDNFGLGDLDDDWDDDGDYDEDAWSDDSPATYHPDPLESRPAPELTQSQLRAQTAWQTLLGVLYPDGAQSDDAVTFAELDAGRTALDVLIARADEADLAEHDALDDALAELFARTWPRSAPFVEQANAAFRWLEEAGALEERPALMFLNQRLKGMRFHEKVQQPDHPLHKAWAELVRPGRAGVFDRLRVKRLEVHKLLEGVRTRYPELETYLDAERVASWDKGAVLEGNPGGFGPAVVRWVLIAVLVGAALARLGASLSGANDDQDTPAADAAAEALRVAQGDMAMADIFGAGTDMAAVRAADPALADELAPLAGLSGGNAGPAMTSFIRLKALASASAADAGNLAVRLDLKSLWMQAAQRQLDAVCRKVMTGNFVGLDLALTDKERDRERALLRQLLDAKLLGQEAKGGEYRYAIPGWLVGDTIKRSGLSDDTLTAALTDPEHPDRCKAEGALIEAIRASSQPVPEDVLKGV
;
A
#
# COMPACT_ATOMS: atom_id res chain seq x y z
N MET A 1 -22.62 -8.51 46.37
CA MET A 1 -23.04 -7.86 45.12
C MET A 1 -22.81 -8.87 44.01
N SER A 2 -23.85 -9.30 43.29
CA SER A 2 -23.67 -10.20 42.15
C SER A 2 -22.80 -9.48 41.12
N ARG A 3 -21.66 -10.08 40.76
CA ARG A 3 -20.86 -9.60 39.63
C ARG A 3 -21.79 -9.56 38.40
N ALA A 4 -21.79 -8.45 37.68
CA ALA A 4 -22.53 -8.36 36.43
C ALA A 4 -21.71 -9.03 35.31
N PHE A 5 -22.36 -9.36 34.20
CA PHE A 5 -21.65 -9.65 32.96
C PHE A 5 -20.79 -8.44 32.58
N PRO A 6 -19.55 -8.62 32.09
CA PRO A 6 -18.84 -9.88 31.79
C PRO A 6 -18.08 -10.52 32.98
N TRP A 7 -17.96 -9.81 34.11
CA TRP A 7 -17.09 -10.16 35.24
C TRP A 7 -17.50 -11.44 35.98
N ASN A 8 -18.80 -11.72 36.07
CA ASN A 8 -19.30 -12.98 36.65
C ASN A 8 -18.85 -14.22 35.88
N ARG A 9 -18.75 -14.12 34.54
CA ARG A 9 -18.37 -15.24 33.68
C ARG A 9 -16.87 -15.51 33.74
N LEU A 10 -16.06 -14.47 33.88
CA LEU A 10 -14.60 -14.57 34.08
C LEU A 10 -14.21 -14.86 35.54
N GLY A 11 -15.14 -14.75 36.49
CA GLY A 11 -14.89 -15.03 37.91
C GLY A 11 -14.07 -13.97 38.66
N ILE A 12 -13.77 -12.83 38.03
CA ILE A 12 -13.00 -11.72 38.59
C ILE A 12 -13.89 -10.51 38.91
N ASP A 13 -13.36 -9.56 39.69
CA ASP A 13 -14.01 -8.27 39.89
C ASP A 13 -13.68 -7.33 38.71
N ALA A 14 -14.50 -6.28 38.51
CA ALA A 14 -14.30 -5.32 37.42
C ALA A 14 -12.94 -4.62 37.53
N THR A 15 -12.15 -4.65 36.46
CA THR A 15 -10.78 -4.13 36.43
C THR A 15 -10.43 -3.55 35.06
N SER A 16 -9.48 -2.61 35.03
CA SER A 16 -8.87 -2.07 33.82
C SER A 16 -7.57 -2.80 33.43
N ASP A 17 -7.12 -3.75 34.24
CA ASP A 17 -5.92 -4.55 34.00
C ASP A 17 -6.18 -5.65 32.97
N THR A 18 -5.66 -5.46 31.76
CA THR A 18 -5.81 -6.38 30.63
C THR A 18 -5.12 -7.72 30.86
N ALA A 19 -4.01 -7.75 31.62
CA ALA A 19 -3.30 -8.99 31.95
C ALA A 19 -4.13 -9.83 32.93
N ALA A 20 -4.79 -9.20 33.91
CA ALA A 20 -5.70 -9.88 34.82
C ALA A 20 -6.91 -10.49 34.08
N ILE A 21 -7.47 -9.79 33.09
CA ILE A 21 -8.58 -10.27 32.25
C ILE A 21 -8.15 -11.48 31.42
N ARG A 22 -6.99 -11.40 30.74
CA ARG A 22 -6.45 -12.51 29.93
C ARG A 22 -6.18 -13.75 30.77
N LYS A 23 -5.61 -13.57 31.97
CA LYS A 23 -5.36 -14.66 32.91
C LYS A 23 -6.66 -15.33 33.37
N ALA A 24 -7.67 -14.54 33.73
CA ALA A 24 -8.98 -15.06 34.15
C ALA A 24 -9.68 -15.86 33.03
N TYR A 25 -9.57 -15.39 31.79
CA TYR A 25 -10.07 -16.11 30.63
C TYR A 25 -9.34 -17.45 30.43
N ALA A 26 -8.00 -17.46 30.51
CA ALA A 26 -7.22 -18.69 30.37
C ALA A 26 -7.56 -19.73 31.46
N ASP A 27 -7.72 -19.28 32.71
CA ASP A 27 -8.10 -20.15 33.82
C ASP A 27 -9.53 -20.69 33.66
N ALA A 28 -10.47 -19.86 33.17
CA ALA A 28 -11.84 -20.29 32.87
C ALA A 28 -11.89 -21.24 31.66
N LEU A 29 -11.04 -21.03 30.64
CA LEU A 29 -10.96 -21.88 29.45
C LEU A 29 -10.44 -23.27 29.80
N ARG A 30 -9.41 -23.37 30.66
CA ARG A 30 -8.90 -24.67 31.15
C ARG A 30 -9.94 -25.48 31.93
N ALA A 31 -10.96 -24.82 32.48
CA ALA A 31 -12.02 -25.48 33.24
C ALA A 31 -13.20 -25.94 32.37
N ILE A 32 -13.28 -25.54 31.10
CA ILE A 32 -14.34 -25.90 30.16
C ILE A 32 -13.82 -26.96 29.19
N ASN A 33 -14.60 -28.03 29.01
CA ASN A 33 -14.39 -28.96 27.91
C ASN A 33 -15.05 -28.40 26.65
N VAL A 34 -14.23 -27.86 25.73
CA VAL A 34 -14.71 -27.10 24.56
C VAL A 34 -15.56 -27.97 23.62
N ASP A 35 -15.26 -29.26 23.53
CA ASP A 35 -15.98 -30.20 22.66
C ASP A 35 -17.37 -30.56 23.20
N GLU A 36 -17.57 -30.47 24.51
CA GLU A 36 -18.83 -30.80 25.17
C GLU A 36 -19.73 -29.56 25.42
N ASP A 37 -19.14 -28.37 25.55
CA ASP A 37 -19.85 -27.12 25.86
C ASP A 37 -19.44 -25.95 24.94
N ILE A 38 -19.78 -26.09 23.66
CA ILE A 38 -19.55 -25.08 22.61
C ILE A 38 -20.23 -23.74 22.96
N ALA A 39 -21.44 -23.79 23.54
CA ALA A 39 -22.17 -22.59 23.93
C ALA A 39 -21.48 -21.86 25.11
N GLY A 40 -20.99 -22.62 26.10
CA GLY A 40 -20.23 -22.09 27.22
C GLY A 40 -18.89 -21.47 26.80
N PHE A 41 -18.22 -22.04 25.79
CA PHE A 41 -17.03 -21.44 25.19
C PHE A 41 -17.34 -20.11 24.47
N ALA A 42 -18.40 -20.08 23.66
CA ALA A 42 -18.82 -18.85 22.96
C ALA A 42 -19.20 -17.73 23.95
N GLU A 43 -19.88 -18.05 25.05
CA GLU A 43 -20.18 -17.09 26.11
C GLU A 43 -18.93 -16.61 26.87
N LEU A 44 -17.97 -17.51 27.12
CA LEU A 44 -16.70 -17.15 27.76
C LEU A 44 -15.88 -16.20 26.86
N ARG A 45 -15.86 -16.43 25.54
CA ARG A 45 -15.20 -15.56 24.58
C ARG A 45 -15.84 -14.17 24.54
N ARG A 46 -17.18 -14.10 24.46
CA ARG A 46 -17.92 -12.82 24.55
C ARG A 46 -17.61 -12.06 25.84
N ALA A 47 -17.53 -12.76 26.97
CA ALA A 47 -17.19 -12.13 28.25
C ALA A 47 -15.77 -11.54 28.25
N ARG A 48 -14.79 -12.23 27.67
CA ARG A 48 -13.42 -11.71 27.52
C ARG A 48 -13.40 -10.44 26.67
N ASP A 49 -14.04 -10.49 25.51
CA ASP A 49 -13.99 -9.39 24.54
C ASP A 49 -14.70 -8.14 25.10
N GLU A 50 -15.84 -8.32 25.78
CA GLU A 50 -16.52 -7.21 26.47
C GLU A 50 -15.71 -6.66 27.67
N ALA A 51 -15.02 -7.52 28.43
CA ALA A 51 -14.17 -7.08 29.53
C ALA A 51 -12.97 -6.25 29.04
N LEU A 52 -12.33 -6.68 27.94
CA LEU A 52 -11.23 -5.93 27.31
C LEU A 52 -11.70 -4.60 26.74
N TRP A 53 -12.90 -4.58 26.14
CA TRP A 53 -13.51 -3.34 25.67
C TRP A 53 -13.79 -2.34 26.80
N LEU A 54 -14.33 -2.82 27.94
CA LEU A 54 -14.56 -1.99 29.13
C LEU A 54 -13.24 -1.48 29.73
N ALA A 55 -12.19 -2.31 29.74
CA ALA A 55 -10.86 -1.92 30.22
C ALA A 55 -10.23 -0.82 29.34
N ALA A 56 -10.26 -0.97 28.01
CA ALA A 56 -9.74 0.03 27.08
C ALA A 56 -10.46 1.38 27.21
N ARG A 57 -11.78 1.35 27.40
CA ARG A 57 -12.59 2.56 27.60
C ARG A 57 -12.33 3.24 28.94
N SER A 58 -11.94 2.49 29.98
CA SER A 58 -11.56 3.06 31.28
C SER A 58 -10.18 3.73 31.25
N GLN A 59 -9.27 3.25 30.40
CA GLN A 59 -7.94 3.87 30.19
C GLN A 59 -8.03 5.15 29.34
N GLN A 60 -8.92 5.20 28.35
CA GLN A 60 -9.17 6.41 27.55
C GLN A 60 -9.72 7.61 28.36
N GLY A 61 -10.25 7.39 29.57
CA GLY A 61 -10.73 8.47 30.45
C GLY A 61 -9.63 9.22 31.20
N GLU A 62 -8.38 8.74 31.18
CA GLU A 62 -7.26 9.31 31.95
C GLU A 62 -6.18 9.95 31.06
N ASP A 63 -6.18 9.69 29.74
CA ASP A 63 -5.18 10.19 28.76
C ASP A 63 -5.76 11.19 27.73
N GLU A 64 -6.55 12.18 28.18
CA GLU A 64 -6.79 13.41 27.40
C GLU A 64 -5.56 14.32 27.47
N GLY A 65 -4.44 13.86 26.88
CA GLY A 65 -3.15 14.56 26.88
C GLY A 65 -2.59 14.88 25.51
N ASP A 66 -2.49 13.90 24.59
CA ASP A 66 -1.64 14.06 23.40
C ASP A 66 -2.21 13.48 22.07
N ASN A 67 -3.53 13.33 21.94
CA ASN A 67 -4.13 12.85 20.68
C ASN A 67 -4.54 14.00 19.74
N PHE A 68 -3.58 14.54 18.97
CA PHE A 68 -3.82 15.61 18.00
C PHE A 68 -4.39 15.14 16.65
N GLY A 69 -5.49 14.37 16.63
CA GLY A 69 -6.36 14.18 15.45
C GLY A 69 -5.72 13.72 14.13
N LEU A 70 -4.46 13.30 14.19
CA LEU A 70 -3.61 12.77 13.15
C LEU A 70 -2.91 11.63 13.89
N GLY A 71 -3.46 10.42 13.78
CA GLY A 71 -3.10 9.27 14.62
C GLY A 71 -1.59 9.13 14.82
N ASP A 72 -1.22 8.79 16.05
CA ASP A 72 0.15 8.64 16.49
C ASP A 72 0.84 7.49 15.73
N LEU A 73 2.08 7.76 15.33
CA LEU A 73 3.02 6.79 14.78
C LEU A 73 3.98 6.50 15.91
N ASP A 74 3.76 5.42 16.64
CA ASP A 74 4.76 4.61 17.36
C ASP A 74 4.01 3.68 18.33
N ASP A 75 3.94 2.39 18.01
CA ASP A 75 3.92 1.35 19.05
C ASP A 75 4.50 0.05 18.48
N ASP A 76 5.60 -0.34 19.12
CA ASP A 76 6.38 -1.57 18.97
C ASP A 76 5.50 -2.81 19.08
N TRP A 77 5.66 -3.74 18.12
CA TRP A 77 5.15 -5.10 18.22
C TRP A 77 6.31 -6.05 18.49
N ASP A 78 6.67 -6.17 19.77
CA ASP A 78 7.27 -7.37 20.33
C ASP A 78 6.11 -8.22 20.89
N ASP A 79 5.78 -9.34 20.24
CA ASP A 79 4.92 -10.37 20.84
C ASP A 79 5.47 -11.76 20.52
N ASP A 80 6.11 -12.33 21.54
CA ASP A 80 6.62 -13.69 21.62
C ASP A 80 5.47 -14.57 22.13
N GLY A 81 4.85 -15.33 21.22
CA GLY A 81 3.72 -16.21 21.51
C GLY A 81 3.91 -17.59 20.91
N ASP A 82 4.68 -18.42 21.61
CA ASP A 82 4.84 -19.86 21.42
C ASP A 82 3.48 -20.57 21.58
N TYR A 83 2.94 -21.09 20.48
CA TYR A 83 1.74 -21.93 20.48
C TYR A 83 2.11 -23.30 19.88
N ASP A 84 2.20 -24.28 20.77
CA ASP A 84 2.20 -25.71 20.47
C ASP A 84 0.90 -26.08 19.71
N GLU A 85 1.02 -26.54 18.47
CA GLU A 85 -0.06 -27.21 17.73
C GLU A 85 0.43 -28.52 17.10
N ASP A 86 0.73 -29.49 17.97
CA ASP A 86 0.51 -30.90 17.67
C ASP A 86 -0.98 -31.19 17.91
N ALA A 87 -1.76 -31.39 16.85
CA ALA A 87 -2.86 -32.37 16.76
C ALA A 87 -4.00 -31.97 15.80
N TRP A 88 -3.76 -32.00 14.48
CA TRP A 88 -4.84 -32.30 13.50
C TRP A 88 -4.27 -33.07 12.30
N SER A 89 -3.84 -34.30 12.53
CA SER A 89 -3.92 -35.35 11.52
C SER A 89 -5.22 -36.12 11.73
N ASP A 90 -6.14 -36.06 10.78
CA ASP A 90 -6.60 -37.23 10.02
C ASP A 90 -8.05 -37.05 9.50
N ASP A 91 -8.23 -37.50 8.26
CA ASP A 91 -9.48 -37.75 7.53
C ASP A 91 -10.44 -36.58 7.22
N SER A 92 -10.49 -36.19 5.94
CA SER A 92 -11.77 -35.89 5.29
C SER A 92 -11.94 -36.66 3.99
N PRO A 93 -13.04 -37.42 3.84
CA PRO A 93 -13.27 -38.33 2.75
C PRO A 93 -13.81 -37.63 1.51
N ALA A 94 -13.58 -38.29 0.38
CA ALA A 94 -14.36 -38.22 -0.86
C ALA A 94 -14.09 -37.05 -1.81
N THR A 95 -13.36 -37.41 -2.88
CA THR A 95 -13.77 -37.15 -4.26
C THR A 95 -15.29 -37.28 -4.44
N TYR A 96 -16.02 -36.16 -4.36
CA TYR A 96 -17.28 -35.98 -5.05
C TYR A 96 -17.05 -34.92 -6.14
N HIS A 97 -16.94 -35.38 -7.38
CA HIS A 97 -17.26 -34.51 -8.51
C HIS A 97 -18.75 -34.16 -8.39
N PRO A 98 -19.15 -32.87 -8.32
CA PRO A 98 -20.54 -32.55 -8.49
C PRO A 98 -20.95 -32.92 -9.91
N ASP A 99 -21.95 -33.81 -10.03
CA ASP A 99 -22.70 -34.01 -11.27
C ASP A 99 -23.20 -32.67 -11.80
N PRO A 100 -23.45 -32.53 -13.12
CA PRO A 100 -24.01 -31.31 -13.69
C PRO A 100 -25.35 -31.03 -13.00
N LEU A 101 -25.43 -29.92 -12.27
CA LEU A 101 -26.64 -29.52 -11.57
C LEU A 101 -27.78 -29.41 -12.59
N GLU A 102 -28.76 -30.31 -12.48
CA GLU A 102 -30.07 -30.12 -13.10
C GLU A 102 -30.60 -28.74 -12.68
N SER A 103 -31.10 -27.97 -13.65
CA SER A 103 -31.66 -26.63 -13.45
C SER A 103 -32.87 -26.70 -12.51
N ARG A 104 -32.62 -26.54 -11.21
CA ARG A 104 -33.70 -26.30 -10.24
C ARG A 104 -34.33 -24.94 -10.57
N PRO A 105 -35.68 -24.83 -10.56
CA PRO A 105 -36.32 -23.53 -10.67
C PRO A 105 -35.81 -22.63 -9.54
N ALA A 106 -35.46 -21.38 -9.86
CA ALA A 106 -34.99 -20.42 -8.87
C ALA A 106 -36.02 -20.31 -7.74
N PRO A 107 -35.60 -20.34 -6.46
CA PRO A 107 -36.53 -20.20 -5.35
C PRO A 107 -37.29 -18.88 -5.46
N GLU A 108 -38.59 -18.91 -5.16
CA GLU A 108 -39.41 -17.69 -5.12
C GLU A 108 -38.90 -16.76 -4.01
N LEU A 109 -38.63 -15.50 -4.36
CA LEU A 109 -38.16 -14.49 -3.40
C LEU A 109 -39.26 -14.15 -2.40
N THR A 110 -38.89 -13.96 -1.14
CA THR A 110 -39.80 -13.47 -0.11
C THR A 110 -40.20 -12.01 -0.38
N GLN A 111 -41.27 -11.53 0.25
CA GLN A 111 -41.68 -10.13 0.11
C GLN A 111 -40.61 -9.13 0.60
N SER A 112 -39.81 -9.48 1.62
CA SER A 112 -38.69 -8.65 2.05
C SER A 112 -37.57 -8.62 1.01
N GLN A 113 -37.24 -9.77 0.41
CA GLN A 113 -36.26 -9.86 -0.67
C GLN A 113 -36.69 -9.09 -1.93
N LEU A 114 -37.98 -9.12 -2.29
CA LEU A 114 -38.51 -8.31 -3.41
C LEU A 114 -38.41 -6.80 -3.12
N ARG A 115 -38.66 -6.38 -1.88
CA ARG A 115 -38.47 -4.98 -1.46
C ARG A 115 -37.01 -4.57 -1.53
N ALA A 116 -36.09 -5.40 -1.03
CA ALA A 116 -34.66 -5.17 -1.11
C ALA A 116 -34.16 -5.12 -2.56
N GLN A 117 -34.62 -6.04 -3.42
CA GLN A 117 -34.31 -6.01 -4.85
C GLN A 117 -34.81 -4.71 -5.52
N THR A 118 -36.01 -4.25 -5.18
CA THR A 118 -36.55 -2.99 -5.72
C THR A 118 -35.75 -1.78 -5.22
N ALA A 119 -35.34 -1.78 -3.95
CA ALA A 119 -34.47 -0.75 -3.39
C ALA A 119 -33.09 -0.75 -4.07
N TRP A 120 -32.50 -1.92 -4.28
CA TRP A 120 -31.24 -2.09 -5.02
C TRP A 120 -31.33 -1.49 -6.43
N GLN A 121 -32.41 -1.78 -7.17
CA GLN A 121 -32.62 -1.21 -8.51
C GLN A 121 -32.83 0.30 -8.48
N THR A 122 -33.53 0.83 -7.47
CA THR A 122 -33.67 2.29 -7.27
C THR A 122 -32.30 2.94 -7.04
N LEU A 123 -31.48 2.36 -6.16
CA LEU A 123 -30.14 2.87 -5.86
C LEU A 123 -29.22 2.80 -7.08
N LEU A 124 -29.28 1.70 -7.85
CA LEU A 124 -28.57 1.59 -9.12
C LEU A 124 -29.02 2.66 -10.12
N GLY A 125 -30.32 2.93 -10.24
CA GLY A 125 -30.82 3.98 -11.15
C GLY A 125 -30.39 5.39 -10.75
N VAL A 126 -30.24 5.65 -9.45
CA VAL A 126 -29.69 6.92 -8.94
C VAL A 126 -28.20 7.07 -9.28
N LEU A 127 -27.43 5.99 -9.10
CA LEU A 127 -25.97 6.00 -9.30
C LEU A 127 -25.55 5.83 -10.77
N TYR A 128 -26.37 5.17 -11.57
CA TYR A 128 -26.22 5.00 -13.02
C TYR A 128 -27.44 5.58 -13.75
N PRO A 129 -27.57 6.91 -13.85
CA PRO A 129 -28.66 7.51 -14.62
C PRO A 129 -28.59 7.01 -16.07
N ASP A 130 -29.74 6.64 -16.63
CA ASP A 130 -29.88 6.00 -17.95
C ASP A 130 -29.04 4.71 -18.13
N GLY A 131 -28.61 4.08 -17.03
CA GLY A 131 -27.80 2.86 -17.03
C GLY A 131 -26.32 3.07 -17.37
N ALA A 132 -25.83 4.32 -17.35
CA ALA A 132 -24.44 4.66 -17.65
C ALA A 132 -23.76 5.37 -16.47
N GLN A 133 -22.43 5.37 -16.44
CA GLN A 133 -21.67 6.20 -15.50
C GLN A 133 -21.94 7.69 -15.77
N SER A 134 -22.04 8.47 -14.69
CA SER A 134 -22.23 9.91 -14.75
C SER A 134 -21.38 10.60 -13.69
N ASP A 135 -20.68 11.65 -14.10
CA ASP A 135 -19.92 12.54 -13.23
C ASP A 135 -20.79 13.68 -12.64
N ASP A 136 -22.05 13.77 -13.08
CA ASP A 136 -22.97 14.78 -12.56
C ASP A 136 -23.30 14.50 -11.10
N ALA A 137 -23.49 15.58 -10.34
CA ALA A 137 -23.97 15.46 -8.96
C ALA A 137 -25.39 14.88 -8.93
N VAL A 138 -25.70 14.13 -7.87
CA VAL A 138 -27.08 13.69 -7.61
C VAL A 138 -27.98 14.90 -7.36
N THR A 139 -29.14 14.93 -8.00
CA THR A 139 -30.17 15.93 -7.73
C THR A 139 -30.80 15.69 -6.35
N PHE A 140 -31.46 16.70 -5.78
CA PHE A 140 -32.14 16.54 -4.49
C PHE A 140 -33.21 15.43 -4.48
N ALA A 141 -33.91 15.24 -5.61
CA ALA A 141 -34.91 14.18 -5.73
C ALA A 141 -34.27 12.78 -5.81
N GLU A 142 -33.17 12.64 -6.55
CA GLU A 142 -32.40 11.40 -6.60
C GLU A 142 -31.73 11.07 -5.26
N LEU A 143 -31.25 12.09 -4.54
CA LEU A 143 -30.68 11.93 -3.21
C LEU A 143 -31.70 11.37 -2.22
N ASP A 144 -32.93 11.90 -2.22
CA ASP A 144 -34.01 11.43 -1.35
C ASP A 144 -34.42 9.99 -1.68
N ALA A 145 -34.57 9.68 -2.98
CA ALA A 145 -34.87 8.34 -3.46
C ALA A 145 -33.76 7.34 -3.12
N GLY A 146 -32.50 7.72 -3.33
CA GLY A 146 -31.32 6.90 -3.03
C GLY A 146 -31.16 6.63 -1.53
N ARG A 147 -31.40 7.62 -0.67
CA ARG A 147 -31.36 7.45 0.79
C ARG A 147 -32.46 6.51 1.29
N THR A 148 -33.68 6.70 0.79
CA THR A 148 -34.80 5.82 1.11
C THR A 148 -34.53 4.37 0.66
N ALA A 149 -33.93 4.19 -0.52
CA ALA A 149 -33.53 2.88 -1.00
C ALA A 149 -32.43 2.27 -0.12
N LEU A 150 -31.42 3.05 0.25
CA LEU A 150 -30.34 2.61 1.13
C LEU A 150 -30.86 2.19 2.51
N ASP A 151 -31.79 2.94 3.10
CA ASP A 151 -32.43 2.57 4.38
C ASP A 151 -33.11 1.20 4.32
N VAL A 152 -33.76 0.89 3.20
CA VAL A 152 -34.41 -0.42 2.99
C VAL A 152 -33.36 -1.54 2.88
N LEU A 153 -32.22 -1.28 2.26
CA LEU A 153 -31.13 -2.26 2.14
C LEU A 153 -30.42 -2.49 3.48
N ILE A 154 -30.18 -1.43 4.25
CA ILE A 154 -29.63 -1.51 5.61
C ILE A 154 -30.57 -2.32 6.51
N ALA A 155 -31.86 -1.98 6.53
CA ALA A 155 -32.84 -2.72 7.32
C ALA A 155 -32.93 -4.21 6.89
N ARG A 156 -32.72 -4.51 5.60
CA ARG A 156 -32.67 -5.90 5.14
C ARG A 156 -31.44 -6.61 5.68
N ALA A 157 -30.26 -5.99 5.63
CA ALA A 157 -29.04 -6.56 6.17
C ALA A 157 -29.21 -6.91 7.66
N ASP A 158 -29.82 -6.01 8.45
CA ASP A 158 -30.11 -6.24 9.87
C ASP A 158 -31.08 -7.43 10.13
N GLU A 159 -32.00 -7.68 9.20
CA GLU A 159 -33.00 -8.76 9.29
C GLU A 159 -32.51 -10.10 8.70
N ALA A 160 -31.42 -10.09 7.94
CA ALA A 160 -30.96 -11.25 7.17
C ALA A 160 -30.06 -12.18 8.00
N ASP A 161 -29.72 -13.34 7.42
CA ASP A 161 -28.63 -14.15 7.98
C ASP A 161 -27.27 -13.51 7.67
N LEU A 162 -26.21 -14.03 8.30
CA LEU A 162 -24.86 -13.48 8.16
C LEU A 162 -24.39 -13.47 6.69
N ALA A 163 -24.72 -14.51 5.92
CA ALA A 163 -24.26 -14.62 4.54
C ALA A 163 -24.90 -13.55 3.64
N GLU A 164 -26.19 -13.26 3.82
CA GLU A 164 -26.87 -12.20 3.07
C GLU A 164 -26.51 -10.79 3.59
N HIS A 165 -26.29 -10.63 4.90
CA HIS A 165 -25.75 -9.38 5.46
C HIS A 165 -24.41 -9.03 4.83
N ASP A 166 -23.45 -9.96 4.85
CA ASP A 166 -22.10 -9.74 4.32
C ASP A 166 -22.13 -9.49 2.81
N ALA A 167 -22.99 -10.21 2.08
CA ALA A 167 -23.16 -9.99 0.65
C ALA A 167 -23.72 -8.59 0.33
N LEU A 168 -24.63 -8.05 1.15
CA LEU A 168 -25.16 -6.70 0.98
C LEU A 168 -24.12 -5.63 1.34
N ASP A 169 -23.38 -5.83 2.42
CA ASP A 169 -22.26 -4.98 2.83
C ASP A 169 -21.22 -4.86 1.70
N ASP A 170 -20.67 -5.99 1.26
CA ASP A 170 -19.67 -6.06 0.18
C ASP A 170 -20.18 -5.43 -1.11
N ALA A 171 -21.41 -5.73 -1.50
CA ALA A 171 -21.98 -5.21 -2.74
C ALA A 171 -22.18 -3.69 -2.69
N LEU A 172 -22.59 -3.13 -1.54
CA LEU A 172 -22.73 -1.69 -1.35
C LEU A 172 -21.39 -0.98 -1.35
N ALA A 173 -20.38 -1.53 -0.67
CA ALA A 173 -19.02 -1.00 -0.66
C ALA A 173 -18.45 -0.91 -2.09
N GLU A 174 -18.55 -2.00 -2.85
CA GLU A 174 -18.07 -2.07 -4.23
C GLU A 174 -18.84 -1.12 -5.16
N LEU A 175 -20.17 -1.08 -5.03
CA LEU A 175 -21.01 -0.17 -5.81
C LEU A 175 -20.63 1.29 -5.56
N PHE A 176 -20.44 1.68 -4.30
CA PHE A 176 -20.10 3.06 -3.94
C PHE A 176 -18.69 3.44 -4.37
N ALA A 177 -17.72 2.53 -4.27
CA ALA A 177 -16.37 2.77 -4.78
C ALA A 177 -16.38 3.00 -6.30
N ARG A 178 -17.11 2.16 -7.06
CA ARG A 178 -17.19 2.25 -8.53
C ARG A 178 -17.93 3.47 -9.06
N THR A 179 -18.88 3.99 -8.29
CA THR A 179 -19.74 5.13 -8.69
C THR A 179 -19.34 6.43 -8.00
N TRP A 180 -18.15 6.45 -7.39
CA TRP A 180 -17.56 7.68 -6.88
C TRP A 180 -17.25 8.66 -8.03
N PRO A 181 -17.51 9.98 -7.90
CA PRO A 181 -17.94 10.72 -6.70
C PRO A 181 -19.46 10.79 -6.48
N ARG A 182 -20.27 10.27 -7.42
CA ARG A 182 -21.73 10.38 -7.36
C ARG A 182 -22.33 9.67 -6.15
N SER A 183 -21.70 8.61 -5.66
CA SER A 183 -22.07 7.89 -4.44
C SER A 183 -21.75 8.62 -3.12
N ALA A 184 -20.93 9.67 -3.13
CA ALA A 184 -20.43 10.32 -1.92
C ALA A 184 -21.50 10.68 -0.87
N PRO A 185 -22.70 11.21 -1.24
CA PRO A 185 -23.72 11.59 -0.27
C PRO A 185 -24.35 10.43 0.53
N PHE A 186 -24.11 9.18 0.13
CA PHE A 186 -24.65 7.97 0.74
C PHE A 186 -23.65 7.24 1.65
N VAL A 187 -22.35 7.53 1.50
CA VAL A 187 -21.26 6.78 2.17
C VAL A 187 -21.28 6.92 3.69
N GLU A 188 -21.55 8.12 4.24
CA GLU A 188 -21.65 8.32 5.70
C GLU A 188 -22.78 7.49 6.32
N GLN A 189 -23.92 7.37 5.62
CA GLN A 189 -25.07 6.59 6.09
C GLN A 189 -24.76 5.09 6.08
N ALA A 190 -24.17 4.57 5.00
CA ALA A 190 -23.76 3.17 4.94
C ALA A 190 -22.66 2.85 5.95
N ASN A 191 -21.65 3.72 6.07
CA ASN A 191 -20.61 3.58 7.07
C ASN A 191 -21.17 3.55 8.52
N ALA A 192 -22.20 4.33 8.83
CA ALA A 192 -22.83 4.30 10.15
C ALA A 192 -23.54 2.97 10.45
N ALA A 193 -24.08 2.30 9.44
CA ALA A 193 -24.74 1.01 9.57
C ALA A 193 -23.76 -0.16 9.61
N PHE A 194 -22.87 -0.25 8.62
CA PHE A 194 -21.94 -1.36 8.43
C PHE A 194 -20.58 -1.18 9.11
N ARG A 195 -20.35 -0.02 9.73
CA ARG A 195 -19.13 0.30 10.50
C ARG A 195 -17.83 0.23 9.68
N TRP A 196 -17.89 0.56 8.39
CA TRP A 196 -16.75 0.50 7.46
C TRP A 196 -15.48 1.20 7.96
N LEU A 197 -15.58 2.29 8.73
CA LEU A 197 -14.44 2.99 9.30
C LEU A 197 -13.73 2.22 10.42
N GLU A 198 -14.37 1.25 11.07
CA GLU A 198 -13.74 0.41 12.09
C GLU A 198 -12.70 -0.54 11.46
N GLU A 199 -12.87 -0.90 10.18
CA GLU A 199 -11.90 -1.67 9.40
C GLU A 199 -10.69 -0.83 8.94
N ALA A 200 -10.74 0.49 9.10
CA ALA A 200 -9.77 1.37 8.46
C ALA A 200 -8.37 1.24 9.07
N GLY A 201 -7.41 0.78 8.27
CA GLY A 201 -6.05 0.46 8.71
C GLY A 201 -5.87 -0.97 9.23
N ALA A 202 -6.89 -1.82 9.16
CA ALA A 202 -6.73 -3.25 9.37
C ALA A 202 -5.95 -3.88 8.20
N LEU A 203 -5.17 -4.93 8.48
CA LEU A 203 -4.40 -5.66 7.45
C LEU A 203 -5.30 -6.28 6.37
N GLU A 204 -6.54 -6.61 6.73
CA GLU A 204 -7.56 -7.21 5.85
C GLU A 204 -8.59 -6.18 5.36
N GLU A 205 -8.31 -4.87 5.43
CA GLU A 205 -9.24 -3.84 4.96
C GLU A 205 -9.59 -4.07 3.48
N ARG A 206 -10.90 -4.24 3.21
CA ARG A 206 -11.41 -4.49 1.86
C ARG A 206 -11.01 -3.36 0.91
N PRO A 207 -10.56 -3.62 -0.33
CA PRO A 207 -10.06 -2.57 -1.24
C PRO A 207 -11.07 -1.44 -1.53
N ALA A 208 -12.35 -1.78 -1.67
CA ALA A 208 -13.42 -0.80 -1.84
C ALA A 208 -13.57 0.11 -0.60
N LEU A 209 -13.47 -0.47 0.59
CA LEU A 209 -13.51 0.28 1.85
C LEU A 209 -12.26 1.12 2.06
N MET A 210 -11.06 0.62 1.75
CA MET A 210 -9.85 1.43 1.79
C MET A 210 -9.99 2.70 0.92
N PHE A 211 -10.52 2.54 -0.29
CA PHE A 211 -10.80 3.67 -1.19
C PHE A 211 -11.81 4.66 -0.61
N LEU A 212 -12.91 4.18 -0.02
CA LEU A 212 -13.98 5.00 0.57
C LEU A 212 -13.56 5.66 1.89
N ASN A 213 -12.89 4.93 2.77
CA ASN A 213 -12.42 5.35 4.08
C ASN A 213 -11.39 6.48 3.97
N GLN A 214 -10.48 6.43 2.99
CA GLN A 214 -9.55 7.54 2.71
C GLN A 214 -10.31 8.85 2.40
N ARG A 215 -11.33 8.78 1.55
CA ARG A 215 -12.16 9.94 1.16
C ARG A 215 -13.05 10.43 2.29
N LEU A 216 -13.62 9.51 3.07
CA LEU A 216 -14.44 9.84 4.23
C LEU A 216 -13.60 10.57 5.30
N LYS A 217 -12.38 10.09 5.56
CA LYS A 217 -11.40 10.75 6.42
C LYS A 217 -11.01 12.13 5.84
N GLY A 218 -10.84 12.25 4.53
CA GLY A 218 -10.58 13.52 3.85
C GLY A 218 -11.71 14.54 4.02
N MET A 219 -12.97 14.15 3.80
CA MET A 219 -14.15 15.01 4.00
C MET A 219 -14.28 15.46 5.46
N ARG A 220 -14.13 14.54 6.42
CA ARG A 220 -14.17 14.87 7.86
C ARG A 220 -13.00 15.77 8.27
N PHE A 221 -11.81 15.55 7.73
CA PHE A 221 -10.67 16.42 7.96
C PHE A 221 -10.93 17.82 7.42
N HIS A 222 -11.49 17.93 6.20
CA HIS A 222 -11.89 19.20 5.61
C HIS A 222 -12.90 19.96 6.48
N GLU A 223 -13.90 19.29 7.03
CA GLU A 223 -14.85 19.91 7.97
C GLU A 223 -14.17 20.36 9.26
N LYS A 224 -13.32 19.52 9.87
CA LYS A 224 -12.62 19.83 11.12
C LYS A 224 -11.63 20.97 10.96
N VAL A 225 -10.82 20.98 9.89
CA VAL A 225 -9.79 22.00 9.67
C VAL A 225 -10.39 23.39 9.44
N GLN A 226 -11.65 23.47 8.98
CA GLN A 226 -12.39 24.72 8.90
C GLN A 226 -12.80 25.28 10.27
N GLN A 227 -12.84 24.47 11.33
CA GLN A 227 -13.24 24.93 12.66
C GLN A 227 -12.12 25.75 13.33
N PRO A 228 -12.41 26.90 13.98
CA PRO A 228 -11.38 27.80 14.51
C PRO A 228 -10.48 27.21 15.61
N ASP A 229 -10.96 26.18 16.30
CA ASP A 229 -10.28 25.45 17.37
C ASP A 229 -9.31 24.38 16.85
N HIS A 230 -9.39 24.01 15.57
CA HIS A 230 -8.48 23.03 14.99
C HIS A 230 -7.03 23.56 14.91
N PRO A 231 -6.00 22.79 15.31
CA PRO A 231 -4.61 23.25 15.34
C PRO A 231 -4.10 23.77 13.99
N LEU A 232 -4.53 23.15 12.89
CA LEU A 232 -4.15 23.52 11.52
C LEU A 232 -5.07 24.56 10.88
N HIS A 233 -6.08 25.06 11.58
CA HIS A 233 -7.05 26.02 11.04
C HIS A 233 -6.38 27.26 10.46
N LYS A 234 -5.40 27.83 11.17
CA LYS A 234 -4.69 29.04 10.73
C LYS A 234 -3.89 28.80 9.45
N ALA A 235 -3.30 27.62 9.30
CA ALA A 235 -2.59 27.22 8.09
C ALA A 235 -3.56 27.02 6.92
N TRP A 236 -4.70 26.36 7.17
CA TRP A 236 -5.74 26.17 6.17
C TRP A 236 -6.32 27.51 5.69
N ALA A 237 -6.76 28.36 6.61
CA ALA A 237 -7.28 29.69 6.33
C ALA A 237 -6.26 30.63 5.67
N GLU A 238 -4.98 30.30 5.73
CA GLU A 238 -3.89 31.02 5.05
C GLU A 238 -3.70 30.54 3.62
N LEU A 239 -3.80 29.23 3.38
CA LEU A 239 -3.64 28.61 2.06
C LEU A 239 -4.85 28.75 1.15
N VAL A 240 -6.06 28.92 1.71
CA VAL A 240 -7.29 29.19 0.94
C VAL A 240 -7.33 30.62 0.40
N ARG A 241 -6.49 31.53 0.90
CA ARG A 241 -6.52 32.95 0.47
C ARG A 241 -5.92 33.11 -0.93
N PRO A 242 -6.53 33.95 -1.78
CA PRO A 242 -6.02 34.17 -3.12
C PRO A 242 -4.67 34.90 -3.12
N GLY A 243 -3.80 34.50 -4.05
CA GLY A 243 -2.55 35.20 -4.39
C GLY A 243 -1.38 34.90 -3.45
N ARG A 244 -0.19 35.42 -3.76
CA ARG A 244 1.07 35.02 -3.09
C ARG A 244 1.17 35.50 -1.65
N ALA A 245 1.75 34.68 -0.77
CA ALA A 245 1.99 35.03 0.64
C ALA A 245 3.00 36.17 0.77
N GLY A 246 2.60 37.22 1.51
CA GLY A 246 3.45 38.37 1.82
C GLY A 246 4.37 38.12 3.00
N VAL A 247 5.26 39.09 3.28
CA VAL A 247 6.20 39.02 4.42
C VAL A 247 5.46 39.00 5.76
N PHE A 248 4.36 39.76 5.88
CA PHE A 248 3.54 39.80 7.09
C PHE A 248 2.75 38.51 7.33
N ASP A 249 2.35 37.81 6.27
CA ASP A 249 1.64 36.54 6.36
C ASP A 249 2.56 35.43 6.94
N ARG A 250 3.82 35.44 6.52
CA ARG A 250 4.86 34.51 6.99
C ARG A 250 5.26 34.70 8.46
N LEU A 251 4.98 35.87 9.02
CA LEU A 251 5.17 36.15 10.45
C LEU A 251 3.96 35.72 11.29
N ARG A 252 2.75 35.73 10.71
CA ARG A 252 1.50 35.41 11.43
C ARG A 252 1.23 33.92 11.53
N VAL A 253 1.60 33.15 10.51
CA VAL A 253 1.31 31.70 10.41
C VAL A 253 2.61 30.92 10.48
N LYS A 254 2.66 29.89 11.33
CA LYS A 254 3.88 29.09 11.48
C LYS A 254 4.11 28.26 10.24
N ARG A 255 5.30 28.40 9.66
CA ARG A 255 5.71 27.67 8.48
C ARG A 255 5.66 26.15 8.64
N LEU A 256 5.96 25.65 9.84
CA LEU A 256 5.86 24.22 10.17
C LEU A 256 4.41 23.72 10.08
N GLU A 257 3.42 24.51 10.51
CA GLU A 257 2.00 24.15 10.44
C GLU A 257 1.51 24.12 8.99
N VAL A 258 1.97 25.07 8.16
CA VAL A 258 1.70 25.08 6.72
C VAL A 258 2.32 23.86 6.04
N HIS A 259 3.57 23.53 6.36
CA HIS A 259 4.24 22.36 5.81
C HIS A 259 3.54 21.05 6.21
N LYS A 260 3.26 20.86 7.51
CA LYS A 260 2.52 19.70 8.03
C LYS A 260 1.15 19.55 7.36
N LEU A 261 0.44 20.66 7.14
CA LEU A 261 -0.85 20.65 6.45
C LEU A 261 -0.70 20.22 4.98
N LEU A 262 0.25 20.81 4.25
CA LEU A 262 0.48 20.48 2.84
C LEU A 262 0.97 19.04 2.65
N GLU A 263 1.88 18.57 3.50
CA GLU A 263 2.35 17.18 3.50
C GLU A 263 1.22 16.20 3.82
N GLY A 264 0.40 16.52 4.83
CA GLY A 264 -0.78 15.73 5.19
C GLY A 264 -1.80 15.66 4.05
N VAL A 265 -2.13 16.79 3.44
CA VAL A 265 -3.05 16.87 2.29
C VAL A 265 -2.48 16.08 1.10
N ARG A 266 -1.24 16.32 0.69
CA ARG A 266 -0.65 15.66 -0.49
C ARG A 266 -0.47 14.16 -0.35
N THR A 267 -0.14 13.70 0.85
CA THR A 267 0.11 12.27 1.10
C THR A 267 -1.18 11.49 1.34
N ARG A 268 -2.16 12.09 2.04
CA ARG A 268 -3.34 11.35 2.53
C ARG A 268 -4.66 11.76 1.86
N TYR A 269 -4.81 13.02 1.47
CA TYR A 269 -6.07 13.60 0.96
C TYR A 269 -5.82 14.55 -0.23
N PRO A 270 -5.17 14.09 -1.32
CA PRO A 270 -4.72 14.95 -2.41
C PRO A 270 -5.86 15.74 -3.08
N GLU A 271 -7.08 15.22 -3.04
CA GLU A 271 -8.28 15.90 -3.52
C GLU A 271 -8.53 17.24 -2.81
N LEU A 272 -8.09 17.38 -1.55
CA LEU A 272 -8.30 18.61 -0.79
C LEU A 272 -7.41 19.77 -1.23
N GLU A 273 -6.34 19.51 -1.99
CA GLU A 273 -5.49 20.56 -2.54
C GLU A 273 -6.25 21.45 -3.53
N THR A 274 -7.34 20.94 -4.14
CA THR A 274 -8.22 21.72 -5.03
C THR A 274 -8.97 22.86 -4.32
N TYR A 275 -9.12 22.78 -2.99
CA TYR A 275 -9.72 23.86 -2.18
C TYR A 275 -8.70 24.94 -1.79
N LEU A 276 -7.41 24.73 -2.07
CA LEU A 276 -6.33 25.67 -1.75
C LEU A 276 -5.98 26.53 -2.95
N ASP A 277 -5.51 27.77 -2.71
CA ASP A 277 -5.07 28.64 -3.80
C ASP A 277 -3.67 28.23 -4.28
N ALA A 278 -3.57 27.85 -5.56
CA ALA A 278 -2.34 27.32 -6.13
C ALA A 278 -1.16 28.30 -6.04
N GLU A 279 -1.39 29.61 -6.21
CA GLU A 279 -0.33 30.61 -6.07
C GLU A 279 0.14 30.77 -4.62
N ARG A 280 -0.81 30.70 -3.67
CA ARG A 280 -0.54 30.74 -2.24
C ARG A 280 0.30 29.54 -1.82
N VAL A 281 -0.10 28.33 -2.19
CA VAL A 281 0.63 27.08 -1.90
C VAL A 281 2.07 27.17 -2.45
N ALA A 282 2.22 27.53 -3.73
CA ALA A 282 3.53 27.66 -4.37
C ALA A 282 4.44 28.71 -3.69
N SER A 283 3.85 29.75 -3.08
CA SER A 283 4.60 30.79 -2.37
C SER A 283 5.16 30.33 -1.01
N TRP A 284 4.59 29.28 -0.41
CA TRP A 284 5.07 28.66 0.82
C TRP A 284 6.08 27.53 0.55
N ASP A 285 5.93 26.78 -0.54
CA ASP A 285 6.88 25.71 -0.94
C ASP A 285 8.26 26.26 -1.33
N LYS A 286 8.31 27.41 -2.03
CA LYS A 286 9.57 28.04 -2.50
C LYS A 286 10.52 28.52 -1.39
N GLY A 287 10.11 28.47 -0.12
CA GLY A 287 10.98 28.76 1.01
C GLY A 287 11.79 27.57 1.52
N ALA A 288 11.43 26.32 1.18
CA ALA A 288 11.93 25.06 1.78
C ALA A 288 13.40 24.74 1.52
N VAL A 289 14.03 25.38 0.55
CA VAL A 289 15.38 25.00 0.06
C VAL A 289 16.54 25.59 0.88
N LEU A 290 16.28 26.36 1.95
CA LEU A 290 17.35 27.07 2.68
C LEU A 290 17.71 26.56 4.08
N GLU A 291 17.06 25.51 4.61
CA GLU A 291 17.40 24.99 5.94
C GLU A 291 17.53 23.46 5.93
N GLY A 292 18.67 22.99 5.44
CA GLY A 292 19.22 21.67 5.72
C GLY A 292 20.58 21.85 6.42
N ASN A 293 20.65 21.34 7.65
CA ASN A 293 21.76 21.36 8.62
C ASN A 293 23.20 21.30 8.01
N PRO A 294 24.16 22.16 8.45
CA PRO A 294 25.54 22.15 7.97
C PRO A 294 26.39 21.14 8.76
N GLY A 295 26.35 19.87 8.37
CA GLY A 295 27.13 18.83 9.04
C GLY A 295 27.27 17.58 8.18
N GLY A 296 28.04 17.67 7.10
CA GLY A 296 28.36 16.52 6.24
C GLY A 296 29.25 16.91 5.08
N PHE A 297 30.44 16.33 5.01
CA PHE A 297 31.45 16.59 4.00
C PHE A 297 31.06 15.99 2.62
N GLY A 298 30.69 16.85 1.67
CA GLY A 298 30.95 16.69 0.22
C GLY A 298 29.87 16.01 -0.66
N PRO A 299 29.90 16.23 -2.01
CA PRO A 299 31.00 16.85 -2.75
C PRO A 299 30.63 18.24 -3.32
N ALA A 300 31.59 19.17 -3.23
CA ALA A 300 31.51 20.55 -3.70
C ALA A 300 31.20 20.71 -5.21
N VAL A 301 31.16 19.62 -5.96
CA VAL A 301 30.92 19.56 -7.40
C VAL A 301 29.48 20.00 -7.73
N VAL A 302 28.48 19.57 -6.96
CA VAL A 302 27.07 19.97 -7.19
C VAL A 302 26.91 21.48 -7.02
N ARG A 303 27.59 22.05 -6.00
CA ARG A 303 27.59 23.50 -5.74
C ARG A 303 28.28 24.28 -6.85
N TRP A 304 29.39 23.78 -7.40
CA TRP A 304 30.08 24.40 -8.53
C TRP A 304 29.31 24.28 -9.86
N VAL A 305 28.61 23.17 -10.10
CA VAL A 305 27.74 23.00 -11.27
C VAL A 305 26.55 23.96 -11.19
N LEU A 306 25.93 24.09 -10.02
CA LEU A 306 24.81 25.01 -9.81
C LEU A 306 25.27 26.48 -9.93
N ILE A 307 26.46 26.82 -9.43
CA ILE A 307 27.08 28.13 -9.63
C ILE A 307 27.41 28.35 -11.12
N ALA A 308 27.97 27.37 -11.83
CA ALA A 308 28.29 27.50 -13.25
C ALA A 308 27.03 27.67 -14.11
N VAL A 309 25.94 26.97 -13.80
CA VAL A 309 24.64 27.12 -14.47
C VAL A 309 24.02 28.49 -14.17
N LEU A 310 24.07 28.96 -12.92
CA LEU A 310 23.57 30.28 -12.54
C LEU A 310 24.40 31.42 -13.14
N VAL A 311 25.74 31.27 -13.20
CA VAL A 311 26.64 32.22 -13.84
C VAL A 311 26.46 32.19 -15.36
N GLY A 312 26.27 31.02 -15.97
CA GLY A 312 25.94 30.88 -17.39
C GLY A 312 24.61 31.55 -17.74
N ALA A 313 23.58 31.37 -16.91
CA ALA A 313 22.28 32.03 -17.07
C ALA A 313 22.35 33.55 -16.85
N ALA A 314 23.18 34.01 -15.91
CA ALA A 314 23.44 35.43 -15.68
C ALA A 314 24.20 36.08 -16.84
N LEU A 315 25.19 35.38 -17.42
CA LEU A 315 25.94 35.82 -18.60
C LEU A 315 25.06 35.82 -19.86
N ALA A 316 24.16 34.84 -20.02
CA ALA A 316 23.18 34.83 -21.09
C ALA A 316 22.18 36.01 -20.97
N ARG A 317 21.76 36.37 -19.76
CA ARG A 317 20.93 37.56 -19.50
C ARG A 317 21.68 38.88 -19.73
N LEU A 318 22.98 38.93 -19.47
CA LEU A 318 23.84 40.08 -19.80
C LEU A 318 24.12 40.21 -21.30
N GLY A 319 24.11 39.10 -22.05
CA GLY A 319 24.17 39.11 -23.52
C GLY A 319 22.86 39.56 -24.17
N ALA A 320 21.73 39.16 -23.59
CA ALA A 320 20.40 39.56 -24.05
C ALA A 320 20.10 41.05 -23.77
N SER A 321 20.65 41.65 -22.70
CA SER A 321 20.45 43.08 -22.40
C SER A 321 21.26 44.03 -23.29
N LEU A 322 22.25 43.54 -24.04
CA LEU A 322 22.98 44.30 -25.06
C LEU A 322 22.34 44.20 -26.45
N SER A 323 21.38 43.30 -26.62
CA SER A 323 20.65 43.10 -27.86
C SER A 323 19.24 43.65 -27.66
N GLY A 324 19.03 44.92 -27.98
CA GLY A 324 17.70 45.54 -27.91
C GLY A 324 16.68 44.75 -28.73
N ALA A 325 15.93 43.88 -28.07
CA ALA A 325 14.80 43.16 -28.62
C ALA A 325 13.66 43.24 -27.60
N ASN A 326 12.51 43.65 -28.10
CA ASN A 326 11.33 44.09 -27.37
C ASN A 326 10.83 43.07 -26.34
N ASP A 327 10.36 43.63 -25.22
CA ASP A 327 9.75 42.97 -24.08
C ASP A 327 8.28 42.68 -24.40
N ASP A 328 8.03 41.57 -25.08
CA ASP A 328 6.73 40.93 -25.24
C ASP A 328 7.00 39.44 -25.46
N GLN A 329 7.02 38.64 -24.38
CA GLN A 329 6.70 37.20 -24.41
C GLN A 329 6.80 36.58 -23.00
N ASP A 330 5.63 36.19 -22.49
CA ASP A 330 5.28 34.90 -21.87
C ASP A 330 6.23 34.23 -20.86
N THR A 331 5.69 33.32 -20.05
CA THR A 331 6.37 32.53 -19.02
C THR A 331 6.82 31.11 -19.47
N PRO A 332 7.51 30.86 -20.61
CA PRO A 332 7.98 29.52 -20.97
C PRO A 332 9.26 29.08 -20.24
N ALA A 333 9.93 29.97 -19.52
CA ALA A 333 11.25 29.67 -18.92
C ALA A 333 11.19 28.78 -17.66
N ALA A 334 10.09 28.82 -16.89
CA ALA A 334 9.94 28.01 -15.69
C ALA A 334 9.58 26.55 -16.03
N ASP A 335 8.66 26.35 -16.98
CA ASP A 335 8.26 25.03 -17.45
C ASP A 335 9.40 24.34 -18.21
N ALA A 336 10.15 25.09 -19.03
CA ALA A 336 11.34 24.56 -19.69
C ALA A 336 12.43 24.14 -18.68
N ALA A 337 12.58 24.86 -17.57
CA ALA A 337 13.55 24.50 -16.54
C ALA A 337 13.11 23.28 -15.72
N ALA A 338 11.82 23.18 -15.39
CA ALA A 338 11.24 22.02 -14.71
C ALA A 338 11.34 20.76 -15.58
N GLU A 339 11.03 20.87 -16.87
CA GLU A 339 11.17 19.78 -17.82
C GLU A 339 12.64 19.37 -18.02
N ALA A 340 13.56 20.32 -18.14
CA ALA A 340 14.98 20.02 -18.24
C ALA A 340 15.52 19.30 -16.97
N LEU A 341 15.05 19.67 -15.79
CA LEU A 341 15.40 18.99 -14.54
C LEU A 341 14.85 17.57 -14.50
N ARG A 342 13.59 17.38 -14.93
CA ARG A 342 12.94 16.06 -15.01
C ARG A 342 13.70 15.11 -15.94
N VAL A 343 14.09 15.59 -17.12
CA VAL A 343 14.91 14.85 -18.08
C VAL A 343 16.26 14.48 -17.46
N ALA A 344 16.95 15.45 -16.84
CA ALA A 344 18.25 15.21 -16.22
C ALA A 344 18.18 14.20 -15.06
N GLN A 345 17.12 14.24 -14.24
CA GLN A 345 16.90 13.27 -13.17
C GLN A 345 16.65 11.85 -13.71
N GLY A 346 15.85 11.73 -14.78
CA GLY A 346 15.64 10.46 -15.47
C GLY A 346 16.95 9.89 -16.03
N ASP A 347 17.76 10.72 -16.69
CA ASP A 347 19.04 10.29 -17.25
C ASP A 347 20.04 9.85 -16.17
N MET A 348 20.10 10.58 -15.05
CA MET A 348 20.92 10.17 -13.90
C MET A 348 20.46 8.84 -13.32
N ALA A 349 19.14 8.63 -13.18
CA ALA A 349 18.61 7.36 -12.68
C ALA A 349 18.94 6.20 -13.63
N MET A 350 18.84 6.39 -14.94
CA MET A 350 19.21 5.34 -15.92
C MET A 350 20.70 5.00 -15.85
N ALA A 351 21.56 6.01 -15.67
CA ALA A 351 22.99 5.79 -15.51
C ALA A 351 23.32 5.03 -14.20
N ASP A 352 22.57 5.30 -13.12
CA ASP A 352 22.74 4.59 -11.85
C ASP A 352 22.26 3.13 -11.93
N ILE A 353 21.20 2.85 -12.69
CA ILE A 353 20.58 1.52 -12.80
C ILE A 353 21.27 0.63 -13.83
N PHE A 354 21.61 1.15 -15.01
CA PHE A 354 22.19 0.38 -16.12
C PHE A 354 23.69 0.62 -16.32
N GLY A 355 24.28 1.55 -15.58
CA GLY A 355 25.68 1.93 -15.67
C GLY A 355 25.92 3.19 -16.52
N ALA A 356 27.12 3.75 -16.36
CA ALA A 356 27.53 4.99 -17.00
C ALA A 356 27.32 4.96 -18.52
N GLY A 357 26.74 6.04 -19.06
CA GLY A 357 26.46 6.19 -20.49
C GLY A 357 25.11 5.63 -20.95
N THR A 358 24.28 5.11 -20.03
CA THR A 358 22.87 4.80 -20.33
C THR A 358 21.98 5.95 -19.86
N ASP A 359 21.36 6.66 -20.79
CA ASP A 359 20.35 7.69 -20.53
C ASP A 359 18.94 7.20 -20.96
N MET A 360 17.89 8.01 -20.77
CA MET A 360 16.53 7.64 -21.17
C MET A 360 16.40 7.43 -22.68
N ALA A 361 17.21 8.10 -23.50
CA ALA A 361 17.21 7.93 -24.94
C ALA A 361 17.80 6.56 -25.34
N ALA A 362 18.87 6.12 -24.68
CA ALA A 362 19.45 4.80 -24.86
C ALA A 362 18.50 3.68 -24.42
N VAL A 363 17.77 3.88 -23.32
CA VAL A 363 16.72 2.94 -22.88
C VAL A 363 15.60 2.86 -23.92
N ARG A 364 15.08 4.00 -24.38
CA ARG A 364 14.04 4.03 -25.42
C ARG A 364 14.49 3.39 -26.73
N ALA A 365 15.76 3.51 -27.10
CA ALA A 365 16.32 2.87 -28.29
C ALA A 365 16.42 1.34 -28.14
N ALA A 366 16.72 0.85 -26.93
CA ALA A 366 16.83 -0.58 -26.65
C ALA A 366 15.45 -1.24 -26.46
N ASP A 367 14.63 -0.68 -25.59
CA ASP A 367 13.32 -1.17 -25.18
C ASP A 367 12.31 0.00 -25.04
N PRO A 368 11.58 0.32 -26.12
CA PRO A 368 10.60 1.41 -26.12
C PRO A 368 9.47 1.20 -25.10
N ALA A 369 9.02 -0.05 -24.91
CA ALA A 369 7.94 -0.38 -24.00
C ALA A 369 8.34 -0.05 -22.55
N LEU A 370 9.55 -0.43 -22.15
CA LEU A 370 10.09 -0.05 -20.84
C LEU A 370 10.19 1.48 -20.69
N ALA A 371 10.66 2.19 -21.73
CA ALA A 371 10.82 3.64 -21.64
C ALA A 371 9.50 4.39 -21.47
N ASP A 372 8.42 3.87 -22.04
CA ASP A 372 7.08 4.44 -21.90
C ASP A 372 6.48 4.17 -20.51
N GLU A 373 6.76 3.00 -19.93
CA GLU A 373 6.39 2.68 -18.54
C GLU A 373 7.19 3.47 -17.49
N LEU A 374 8.44 3.83 -17.79
CA LEU A 374 9.29 4.65 -16.90
C LEU A 374 8.95 6.14 -16.96
N ALA A 375 8.32 6.62 -18.05
CA ALA A 375 8.06 8.03 -18.26
C ALA A 375 7.22 8.71 -17.15
N PRO A 376 6.15 8.08 -16.61
CA PRO A 376 5.41 8.60 -15.46
C PRO A 376 6.26 8.69 -14.18
N LEU A 377 7.17 7.73 -13.96
CA LEU A 377 8.03 7.69 -12.77
C LEU A 377 9.07 8.81 -12.79
N ALA A 378 9.49 9.27 -13.98
CA ALA A 378 10.40 10.41 -14.14
C ALA A 378 9.77 11.73 -13.65
N GLY A 379 8.44 11.83 -13.61
CA GLY A 379 7.72 13.01 -13.13
C GLY A 379 7.58 13.10 -11.61
N LEU A 380 8.04 12.09 -10.85
CA LEU A 380 7.93 12.09 -9.40
C LEU A 380 8.83 13.18 -8.79
N SER A 381 8.20 14.13 -8.10
CA SER A 381 8.88 15.23 -7.42
C SER A 381 9.56 14.75 -6.12
N GLY A 382 10.49 15.55 -5.59
CA GLY A 382 11.08 15.32 -4.26
C GLY A 382 12.23 14.31 -4.20
N GLY A 383 12.83 13.93 -5.34
CA GLY A 383 13.97 13.01 -5.37
C GLY A 383 13.60 11.52 -5.39
N ASN A 384 12.30 11.20 -5.43
CA ASN A 384 11.79 9.83 -5.39
C ASN A 384 11.83 9.11 -6.74
N ALA A 385 12.05 9.82 -7.85
CA ALA A 385 12.09 9.24 -9.19
C ALA A 385 13.13 8.10 -9.32
N GLY A 386 14.36 8.32 -8.86
CA GLY A 386 15.44 7.33 -8.94
C GLY A 386 15.14 6.02 -8.18
N PRO A 387 14.80 6.08 -6.88
CA PRO A 387 14.38 4.91 -6.12
C PRO A 387 13.17 4.19 -6.75
N ALA A 388 12.14 4.92 -7.16
CA ALA A 388 10.95 4.34 -7.78
C ALA A 388 11.28 3.59 -9.09
N MET A 389 12.10 4.18 -9.95
CA MET A 389 12.58 3.53 -11.18
C MET A 389 13.42 2.29 -10.89
N THR A 390 14.27 2.35 -9.87
CA THR A 390 15.10 1.20 -9.46
C THR A 390 14.22 0.05 -9.00
N SER A 391 13.26 0.30 -8.11
CA SER A 391 12.30 -0.69 -7.63
C SER A 391 11.49 -1.29 -8.79
N PHE A 392 11.04 -0.45 -9.72
CA PHE A 392 10.29 -0.87 -10.90
C PHE A 392 11.10 -1.78 -11.81
N ILE A 393 12.35 -1.41 -12.12
CA ILE A 393 13.23 -2.21 -13.00
C ILE A 393 13.60 -3.55 -12.36
N ARG A 394 13.84 -3.59 -11.03
CA ARG A 394 14.08 -4.85 -10.30
C ARG A 394 12.86 -5.78 -10.38
N LEU A 395 11.66 -5.24 -10.20
CA LEU A 395 10.41 -5.99 -10.38
C LEU A 395 10.27 -6.52 -11.81
N LYS A 396 10.52 -5.69 -12.82
CA LYS A 396 10.46 -6.11 -14.24
C LYS A 396 11.47 -7.21 -14.57
N ALA A 397 12.67 -7.13 -14.01
CA ALA A 397 13.67 -8.19 -14.15
C ALA A 397 13.16 -9.53 -13.58
N LEU A 398 12.52 -9.54 -12.41
CA LEU A 398 11.87 -10.74 -11.89
C LEU A 398 10.68 -11.18 -12.75
N ALA A 399 9.85 -10.26 -13.22
CA ALA A 399 8.67 -10.58 -14.03
C ALA A 399 9.00 -11.18 -15.42
N SER A 400 10.22 -10.93 -15.93
CA SER A 400 10.64 -11.36 -17.27
C SER A 400 10.82 -12.88 -17.46
N ALA A 401 10.55 -13.70 -16.43
CA ALA A 401 10.68 -15.17 -16.46
C ALA A 401 9.96 -15.82 -17.64
N SER A 402 8.73 -15.39 -17.91
CA SER A 402 7.86 -16.02 -18.89
C SER A 402 8.29 -15.77 -20.34
N ALA A 403 9.08 -14.73 -20.59
CA ALA A 403 9.55 -14.32 -21.91
C ALA A 403 11.04 -14.62 -22.15
N ALA A 404 11.81 -14.90 -21.09
CA ALA A 404 13.24 -15.16 -21.17
C ALA A 404 13.57 -16.54 -21.74
N ASP A 405 14.60 -16.62 -22.58
CA ASP A 405 15.24 -17.88 -22.98
C ASP A 405 16.17 -18.41 -21.87
N ALA A 406 16.71 -19.62 -22.04
CA ALA A 406 17.57 -20.26 -21.04
C ALA A 406 18.79 -19.41 -20.63
N GLY A 407 19.36 -18.63 -21.56
CA GLY A 407 20.50 -17.76 -21.27
C GLY A 407 20.09 -16.57 -20.38
N ASN A 408 18.97 -15.93 -20.70
CA ASN A 408 18.45 -14.82 -19.93
C ASN A 408 17.81 -15.25 -18.60
N LEU A 409 17.29 -16.48 -18.51
CA LEU A 409 16.87 -17.08 -17.24
C LEU A 409 18.06 -17.22 -16.27
N ALA A 410 19.25 -17.57 -16.77
CA ALA A 410 20.45 -17.58 -15.94
C ALA A 410 20.87 -16.17 -15.47
N VAL A 411 20.72 -15.15 -16.31
CA VAL A 411 20.95 -13.74 -15.93
C VAL A 411 20.00 -13.30 -14.81
N ARG A 412 18.70 -13.65 -14.92
CA ARG A 412 17.70 -13.39 -13.88
C ARG A 412 18.04 -14.11 -12.57
N LEU A 413 18.44 -15.37 -12.65
CA LEU A 413 18.84 -16.15 -11.48
C LEU A 413 20.07 -15.53 -10.78
N ASP A 414 21.04 -15.04 -11.55
CA ASP A 414 22.21 -14.31 -11.03
C ASP A 414 21.80 -13.00 -10.33
N LEU A 415 20.83 -12.26 -10.87
CA LEU A 415 20.27 -11.06 -10.22
C LEU A 415 19.56 -11.41 -8.91
N LYS A 416 18.68 -12.41 -8.93
CA LYS A 416 17.95 -12.83 -7.73
C LYS A 416 18.89 -13.35 -6.66
N SER A 417 19.91 -14.14 -7.03
CA SER A 417 20.99 -14.57 -6.14
C SER A 417 21.69 -13.39 -5.48
N LEU A 418 22.09 -12.38 -6.26
CA LEU A 418 22.75 -11.17 -5.76
C LEU A 418 21.88 -10.43 -4.74
N TRP A 419 20.59 -10.23 -5.04
CA TRP A 419 19.66 -9.55 -4.13
C TRP A 419 19.37 -10.36 -2.87
N MET A 420 19.20 -11.69 -3.00
CA MET A 420 18.98 -12.59 -1.87
C MET A 420 20.18 -12.61 -0.93
N GLN A 421 21.41 -12.70 -1.46
CA GLN A 421 22.63 -12.65 -0.64
C GLN A 421 22.81 -11.29 0.05
N ALA A 422 22.39 -10.20 -0.59
CA ALA A 422 22.38 -8.88 0.04
C ALA A 422 21.32 -8.77 1.15
N ALA A 423 20.13 -9.33 0.93
CA ALA A 423 19.06 -9.34 1.89
C ALA A 423 19.37 -10.22 3.12
N GLN A 424 19.96 -11.39 2.91
CA GLN A 424 20.38 -12.32 3.97
C GLN A 424 21.45 -11.74 4.91
N ARG A 425 22.21 -10.72 4.47
CA ARG A 425 23.17 -10.00 5.32
C ARG A 425 22.51 -8.96 6.24
N GLN A 426 21.23 -8.68 6.03
CA GLN A 426 20.47 -7.67 6.79
C GLN A 426 19.50 -8.36 7.76
N LEU A 427 18.21 -8.43 7.41
CA LEU A 427 17.12 -8.98 8.22
C LEU A 427 16.22 -9.88 7.35
N ASP A 428 15.58 -10.88 7.95
CA ASP A 428 14.69 -11.81 7.22
C ASP A 428 13.54 -11.10 6.50
N ALA A 429 13.03 -9.99 7.07
CA ALA A 429 12.02 -9.15 6.44
C ALA A 429 12.46 -8.54 5.09
N VAL A 430 13.75 -8.22 4.93
CA VAL A 430 14.31 -7.72 3.66
C VAL A 430 14.32 -8.84 2.62
N CYS A 431 14.62 -10.07 3.06
CA CYS A 431 14.61 -11.23 2.18
C CYS A 431 13.20 -11.58 1.68
N ARG A 432 12.20 -11.53 2.57
CA ARG A 432 10.78 -11.69 2.18
C ARG A 432 10.35 -10.69 1.11
N LYS A 433 10.78 -9.43 1.23
CA LYS A 433 10.54 -8.41 0.21
C LYS A 433 11.18 -8.75 -1.14
N VAL A 434 12.41 -9.27 -1.17
CA VAL A 434 13.06 -9.73 -2.41
C VAL A 434 12.32 -10.93 -3.03
N MET A 435 11.94 -11.92 -2.21
CA MET A 435 11.24 -13.13 -2.68
C MET A 435 9.87 -12.80 -3.30
N THR A 436 9.11 -11.90 -2.68
CA THR A 436 7.79 -11.45 -3.15
C THR A 436 7.88 -10.41 -4.28
N GLY A 437 9.08 -9.98 -4.67
CA GLY A 437 9.28 -8.93 -5.68
C GLY A 437 8.87 -7.53 -5.20
N ASN A 438 8.66 -7.33 -3.90
CA ASN A 438 8.37 -6.02 -3.34
C ASN A 438 9.66 -5.21 -3.10
N PHE A 439 10.09 -4.48 -4.13
CA PHE A 439 11.26 -3.61 -4.05
C PHE A 439 10.94 -2.17 -3.63
N VAL A 440 9.68 -1.83 -3.34
CA VAL A 440 9.28 -0.45 -3.02
C VAL A 440 9.91 -0.02 -1.70
N GLY A 441 10.71 1.05 -1.74
CA GLY A 441 11.45 1.55 -0.58
C GLY A 441 12.51 0.57 -0.03
N LEU A 442 12.89 -0.45 -0.80
CA LEU A 442 13.87 -1.45 -0.38
C LEU A 442 15.29 -0.98 -0.66
N ASP A 443 16.02 -0.62 0.40
CA ASP A 443 17.46 -0.34 0.33
C ASP A 443 18.26 -1.64 0.49
N LEU A 444 18.71 -2.20 -0.63
CA LEU A 444 19.62 -3.34 -0.62
C LEU A 444 21.04 -2.81 -0.45
N ALA A 445 21.66 -3.13 0.70
CA ALA A 445 23.04 -2.77 1.05
C ALA A 445 24.08 -3.51 0.17
N LEU A 446 24.09 -3.19 -1.12
CA LEU A 446 25.01 -3.74 -2.12
C LEU A 446 26.36 -3.04 -2.03
N THR A 447 27.43 -3.83 -2.02
CA THR A 447 28.80 -3.33 -2.19
C THR A 447 29.00 -2.74 -3.60
N ASP A 448 30.03 -1.92 -3.80
CA ASP A 448 30.32 -1.33 -5.13
C ASP A 448 30.43 -2.39 -6.22
N LYS A 449 31.11 -3.51 -5.92
CA LYS A 449 31.25 -4.64 -6.83
C LYS A 449 29.91 -5.31 -7.16
N GLU A 450 29.02 -5.42 -6.17
CA GLU A 450 27.68 -5.98 -6.38
C GLU A 450 26.80 -5.02 -7.18
N ARG A 451 26.89 -3.71 -6.95
CA ARG A 451 26.19 -2.69 -7.76
C ARG A 451 26.64 -2.73 -9.22
N ASP A 452 27.94 -2.85 -9.46
CA ASP A 452 28.47 -2.98 -10.82
C ASP A 452 28.02 -4.27 -11.49
N ARG A 453 27.92 -5.37 -10.73
CA ARG A 453 27.38 -6.64 -11.23
C ARG A 453 25.88 -6.55 -11.53
N GLU A 454 25.10 -5.93 -10.65
CA GLU A 454 23.67 -5.68 -10.85
C GLU A 454 23.43 -4.88 -12.14
N ARG A 455 24.12 -3.75 -12.32
CA ARG A 455 24.04 -2.92 -13.53
C ARG A 455 24.34 -3.71 -14.79
N ALA A 456 25.40 -4.52 -14.77
CA ALA A 456 25.79 -5.33 -15.92
C ALA A 456 24.75 -6.39 -16.28
N LEU A 457 24.08 -7.00 -15.28
CA LEU A 457 23.03 -7.98 -15.51
C LEU A 457 21.72 -7.31 -15.98
N LEU A 458 21.32 -6.19 -15.37
CA LEU A 458 20.16 -5.41 -15.80
C LEU A 458 20.34 -4.88 -17.23
N ARG A 459 21.56 -4.46 -17.59
CA ARG A 459 21.88 -4.04 -18.97
C ARG A 459 21.71 -5.18 -19.97
N GLN A 460 22.10 -6.41 -19.61
CA GLN A 460 21.86 -7.57 -20.48
C GLN A 460 20.37 -7.83 -20.70
N LEU A 461 19.54 -7.72 -19.65
CA LEU A 461 18.09 -7.88 -19.78
C LEU A 461 17.45 -6.74 -20.60
N LEU A 462 17.96 -5.51 -20.48
CA LEU A 462 17.56 -4.37 -21.31
C LEU A 462 17.89 -4.62 -22.79
N ASP A 463 19.13 -5.03 -23.09
CA ASP A 463 19.57 -5.32 -24.46
C ASP A 463 18.80 -6.51 -25.08
N ALA A 464 18.35 -7.45 -24.24
CA ALA A 464 17.47 -8.55 -24.61
C ALA A 464 15.99 -8.17 -24.76
N LYS A 465 15.60 -6.93 -24.46
CA LYS A 465 14.20 -6.41 -24.52
C LYS A 465 13.21 -7.18 -23.66
N LEU A 466 13.68 -7.60 -22.49
CA LEU A 466 12.90 -8.41 -21.55
C LEU A 466 12.24 -7.57 -20.45
N LEU A 467 12.73 -6.35 -20.21
CA LEU A 467 12.27 -5.51 -19.12
C LEU A 467 10.95 -4.78 -19.44
N GLY A 468 10.66 -4.49 -20.71
CA GLY A 468 9.38 -3.91 -21.16
C GLY A 468 8.29 -4.95 -21.47
N GLN A 469 8.55 -6.24 -21.27
CA GLN A 469 7.55 -7.29 -21.51
C GLN A 469 6.50 -7.30 -20.40
N GLU A 470 5.24 -7.50 -20.77
CA GLU A 470 4.17 -7.72 -19.79
C GLU A 470 4.36 -9.06 -19.07
N ALA A 471 4.29 -9.02 -17.75
CA ALA A 471 4.29 -10.21 -16.94
C ALA A 471 3.01 -11.01 -17.23
N LYS A 472 3.16 -12.26 -17.69
CA LYS A 472 2.03 -13.20 -17.64
C LYS A 472 1.84 -13.60 -16.18
N GLY A 473 0.94 -12.91 -15.48
CA GLY A 473 0.60 -13.25 -14.10
C GLY A 473 0.07 -14.68 -13.96
N GLY A 474 0.11 -15.22 -12.74
CA GLY A 474 -0.42 -16.55 -12.39
C GLY A 474 0.43 -17.28 -11.35
N GLU A 475 -0.17 -18.22 -10.63
CA GLU A 475 0.59 -19.15 -9.78
C GLU A 475 1.47 -20.05 -10.65
N TYR A 476 2.78 -20.01 -10.43
CA TYR A 476 3.73 -20.85 -11.13
C TYR A 476 4.17 -22.02 -10.24
N ARG A 477 3.68 -23.22 -10.55
CA ARG A 477 4.03 -24.45 -9.83
C ARG A 477 5.00 -25.29 -10.66
N TYR A 478 6.07 -25.77 -10.04
CA TYR A 478 7.10 -26.58 -10.69
C TYR A 478 7.63 -27.65 -9.74
N ALA A 479 8.20 -28.72 -10.32
CA ALA A 479 8.80 -29.80 -9.55
C ALA A 479 10.32 -29.63 -9.49
N ILE A 480 10.87 -29.64 -8.28
CA ILE A 480 12.31 -29.57 -8.05
C ILE A 480 12.89 -30.99 -8.18
N PRO A 481 13.87 -31.24 -9.07
CA PRO A 481 14.49 -32.55 -9.18
C PRO A 481 15.14 -33.00 -7.86
N GLY A 482 14.98 -34.27 -7.48
CA GLY A 482 15.50 -34.77 -6.19
C GLY A 482 17.02 -34.62 -6.01
N TRP A 483 17.80 -34.63 -7.11
CA TRP A 483 19.24 -34.34 -7.03
C TRP A 483 19.51 -32.89 -6.60
N LEU A 484 18.65 -31.95 -6.99
CA LEU A 484 18.75 -30.54 -6.63
C LEU A 484 18.32 -30.34 -5.19
N VAL A 485 17.26 -31.02 -4.74
CA VAL A 485 16.85 -31.06 -3.31
C VAL A 485 18.03 -31.50 -2.42
N GLY A 486 18.72 -32.59 -2.79
CA GLY A 486 19.87 -33.08 -2.03
C GLY A 486 21.02 -32.07 -1.93
N ASP A 487 21.24 -31.25 -2.95
CA ASP A 487 22.26 -30.19 -2.92
C ASP A 487 21.79 -28.93 -2.18
N THR A 488 20.49 -28.61 -2.25
CA THR A 488 19.87 -27.55 -1.44
C THR A 488 19.97 -27.87 0.05
N ILE A 489 19.67 -29.10 0.47
CA ILE A 489 19.83 -29.59 1.86
C ILE A 489 21.25 -29.38 2.35
N LYS A 490 22.26 -29.77 1.56
CA LYS A 490 23.67 -29.60 1.96
C LYS A 490 24.06 -28.13 2.15
N ARG A 491 23.46 -27.23 1.38
CA ARG A 491 23.76 -25.79 1.40
C ARG A 491 22.99 -25.05 2.50
N SER A 492 21.72 -25.40 2.70
CA SER A 492 20.87 -24.79 3.72
C SER A 492 21.16 -25.34 5.12
N GLY A 493 21.64 -26.58 5.21
CA GLY A 493 21.77 -27.30 6.48
C GLY A 493 20.42 -27.66 7.12
N LEU A 494 19.32 -27.54 6.37
CA LEU A 494 17.97 -27.92 6.80
C LEU A 494 17.76 -29.43 6.58
N SER A 495 16.87 -30.04 7.37
CA SER A 495 16.39 -31.40 7.09
C SER A 495 15.53 -31.40 5.81
N ASP A 496 15.27 -32.59 5.26
CA ASP A 496 14.38 -32.74 4.09
C ASP A 496 12.96 -32.23 4.39
N ASP A 497 12.41 -32.58 5.56
CA ASP A 497 11.09 -32.16 6.00
C ASP A 497 11.02 -30.62 6.19
N THR A 498 12.01 -30.03 6.86
CA THR A 498 12.06 -28.57 7.07
C THR A 498 12.27 -27.82 5.76
N LEU A 499 13.09 -28.34 4.85
CA LEU A 499 13.26 -27.74 3.53
C LEU A 499 11.95 -27.78 2.74
N THR A 500 11.24 -28.90 2.79
CA THR A 500 9.95 -29.06 2.10
C THR A 500 8.90 -28.12 2.67
N ALA A 501 8.79 -28.03 4.00
CA ALA A 501 7.90 -27.08 4.67
C ALA A 501 8.25 -25.65 4.27
N ALA A 502 9.53 -25.26 4.34
CA ALA A 502 10.00 -23.93 3.96
C ALA A 502 9.76 -23.58 2.49
N LEU A 503 9.87 -24.55 1.56
CA LEU A 503 9.60 -24.29 0.15
C LEU A 503 8.10 -24.31 -0.21
N THR A 504 7.25 -24.86 0.66
CA THR A 504 5.80 -24.94 0.44
C THR A 504 5.05 -23.78 1.09
N ASP A 505 5.49 -23.36 2.28
CA ASP A 505 4.89 -22.25 3.03
C ASP A 505 5.70 -20.95 2.82
N PRO A 506 5.12 -19.91 2.20
CA PRO A 506 5.77 -18.61 2.01
C PRO A 506 6.15 -17.90 3.31
N GLU A 507 5.45 -18.16 4.41
CA GLU A 507 5.64 -17.49 5.70
C GLU A 507 6.58 -18.26 6.64
N HIS A 508 7.05 -19.44 6.22
CA HIS A 508 7.95 -20.27 7.02
C HIS A 508 9.23 -19.50 7.40
N PRO A 509 9.72 -19.58 8.66
CA PRO A 509 10.89 -18.82 9.11
C PRO A 509 12.15 -19.12 8.30
N ASP A 510 12.38 -20.39 7.94
CA ASP A 510 13.50 -20.80 7.07
C ASP A 510 13.28 -20.53 5.57
N ARG A 511 12.19 -19.90 5.14
CA ARG A 511 11.87 -19.68 3.72
C ARG A 511 13.01 -19.00 2.97
N CYS A 512 13.53 -17.91 3.52
CA CYS A 512 14.64 -17.15 2.94
C CYS A 512 15.90 -18.01 2.75
N LYS A 513 16.20 -18.84 3.76
CA LYS A 513 17.36 -19.73 3.77
C LYS A 513 17.21 -20.86 2.77
N ALA A 514 16.02 -21.47 2.70
CA ALA A 514 15.67 -22.52 1.76
C ALA A 514 15.77 -22.03 0.31
N GLU A 515 15.14 -20.88 -0.01
CA GLU A 515 15.13 -20.33 -1.36
C GLU A 515 16.52 -19.84 -1.80
N GLY A 516 17.27 -19.17 -0.91
CA GLY A 516 18.65 -18.79 -1.19
C GLY A 516 19.55 -20.00 -1.45
N ALA A 517 19.41 -21.07 -0.67
CA ALA A 517 20.15 -22.31 -0.87
C ALA A 517 19.76 -23.02 -2.19
N LEU A 518 18.49 -22.96 -2.58
CA LEU A 518 18.00 -23.49 -3.86
C LEU A 518 18.61 -22.73 -5.03
N ILE A 519 18.58 -21.40 -5.00
CA ILE A 519 19.22 -20.54 -6.01
C ILE A 519 20.71 -20.88 -6.15
N GLU A 520 21.44 -20.99 -5.04
CA GLU A 520 22.86 -21.34 -5.08
C GLU A 520 23.13 -22.78 -5.54
N ALA A 521 22.23 -23.72 -5.24
CA ALA A 521 22.31 -25.08 -5.76
C ALA A 521 22.14 -25.11 -7.29
N ILE A 522 21.18 -24.34 -7.82
CA ILE A 522 20.95 -24.20 -9.26
C ILE A 522 22.19 -23.59 -9.92
N ARG A 523 22.73 -22.49 -9.38
CA ARG A 523 23.90 -21.79 -9.96
C ARG A 523 25.17 -22.64 -9.97
N ALA A 524 25.34 -23.50 -8.96
CA ALA A 524 26.49 -24.39 -8.87
C ALA A 524 26.29 -25.74 -9.58
N SER A 525 25.10 -26.00 -10.13
CA SER A 525 24.80 -27.27 -10.79
C SER A 525 25.66 -27.46 -12.04
N SER A 526 26.23 -28.66 -12.17
CA SER A 526 26.85 -29.12 -13.42
C SER A 526 25.86 -29.84 -14.34
N GLN A 527 24.67 -30.17 -13.84
CA GLN A 527 23.60 -30.81 -14.60
C GLN A 527 22.65 -29.75 -15.17
N PRO A 528 22.06 -29.98 -16.37
CA PRO A 528 21.03 -29.11 -16.92
C PRO A 528 19.85 -28.99 -15.97
N VAL A 529 19.53 -27.75 -15.56
CA VAL A 529 18.38 -27.46 -14.71
C VAL A 529 17.15 -27.32 -15.62
N PRO A 530 16.00 -27.95 -15.29
CA PRO A 530 14.79 -27.79 -16.07
C PRO A 530 14.39 -26.32 -16.19
N GLU A 531 13.94 -25.90 -17.37
CA GLU A 531 13.54 -24.51 -17.63
C GLU A 531 12.44 -24.05 -16.68
N ASP A 532 11.53 -24.94 -16.30
CA ASP A 532 10.45 -24.61 -15.37
C ASP A 532 10.99 -24.22 -13.98
N VAL A 533 12.03 -24.91 -13.50
CA VAL A 533 12.68 -24.54 -12.23
C VAL A 533 13.33 -23.16 -12.36
N LEU A 534 13.97 -22.85 -13.49
CA LEU A 534 14.59 -21.54 -13.73
C LEU A 534 13.58 -20.39 -13.89
N LYS A 535 12.34 -20.70 -14.30
CA LYS A 535 11.25 -19.72 -14.39
C LYS A 535 10.60 -19.47 -13.04
N GLY A 536 10.45 -20.52 -12.24
CA GLY A 536 9.76 -20.47 -10.95
C GLY A 536 10.61 -20.00 -9.78
N VAL A 537 11.93 -20.02 -9.94
CA VAL A 537 12.88 -19.33 -9.07
C VAL A 537 13.16 -17.95 -9.65
#